data_AF-A0AAN8FBA0-F1
#
_entry.id   AF-A0AAN8FBA0-F1
#
_cell.length_a   1.000
_cell.length_b   1.000
_cell.length_c   1.000
_cell.angle_alpha   90.00
_cell.angle_beta   90.00
_cell.angle_gamma   90.00
#
_symmetry.space_group_name_H-M   'P 1'
#
loop_
_entity.id
_entity.type
_entity.pdbx_description
1 polymer ?
#
loop_
_entity_poly.entity_id
_entity_poly.type
_entity_poly.pdbx_seq_one_letter_code
_entity_poly.pdbx_strand_id
1 'polypeptide(L)' 'MLEVLYDPAWTSHFYWLLIVAFIFAFSVSFGMGANDSCNDWGPAVGAGTVKLWQAYILCGIFNTIGAILL' A
#
# COMPACT_ATOMS: atom_id res chain seq x y z
N MET A 1 -25.49 -34.47 19.52
CA MET A 1 -24.45 -34.36 18.48
C MET A 1 -24.88 -33.23 17.56
N LEU A 2 -24.24 -32.07 17.63
CA LEU A 2 -24.59 -30.94 16.76
C LEU A 2 -24.11 -31.28 15.35
N GLU A 3 -25.05 -31.40 14.40
CA GLU A 3 -24.73 -31.58 12.98
C GLU A 3 -24.12 -30.27 12.47
N VAL A 4 -22.81 -30.28 12.24
CA VAL A 4 -22.15 -29.20 11.51
C VAL A 4 -22.64 -29.27 10.07
N LEU A 5 -23.55 -28.36 9.72
CA LEU A 5 -24.10 -28.24 8.37
C LEU A 5 -23.01 -27.61 7.49
N TYR A 6 -22.27 -28.46 6.78
CA TYR A 6 -21.27 -28.05 5.80
C TYR A 6 -21.99 -27.44 4.59
N ASP A 7 -22.03 -26.11 4.53
CA ASP A 7 -22.47 -25.37 3.35
C ASP A 7 -21.23 -24.84 2.60
N PRO A 8 -20.85 -25.42 1.44
CA PRO A 8 -19.68 -24.97 0.69
C PRO A 8 -19.86 -23.60 0.00
N ALA A 9 -21.06 -23.01 -0.02
CA ALA A 9 -21.34 -21.75 -0.70
C ALA A 9 -21.26 -20.49 0.19
N TRP A 10 -20.99 -20.65 1.49
CA TRP A 10 -20.84 -19.55 2.45
C TRP A 10 -19.88 -18.43 2.03
N THR A 11 -18.83 -18.74 1.27
CA THR A 11 -17.82 -17.76 0.79
C THR A 11 -18.39 -16.77 -0.22
N SER A 12 -19.44 -17.12 -0.96
CA SER A 12 -20.06 -16.27 -1.97
C SER A 12 -20.67 -14.99 -1.37
N HIS A 13 -21.08 -15.03 -0.11
CA HIS A 13 -21.62 -13.86 0.60
C HIS A 13 -20.56 -12.88 1.10
N PHE A 14 -19.27 -13.25 1.06
CA PHE A 14 -18.16 -12.44 1.59
C PHE A 14 -17.33 -11.75 0.51
N TYR A 15 -17.70 -11.83 -0.77
CA TYR A 15 -16.95 -11.18 -1.86
C TYR A 15 -16.81 -9.66 -1.66
N TRP A 16 -17.80 -9.02 -1.05
CA TRP A 16 -17.75 -7.60 -0.72
C TRP A 16 -16.61 -7.26 0.26
N LEU A 17 -16.24 -8.18 1.17
CA LEU A 17 -15.11 -7.98 2.10
C LEU A 17 -13.80 -7.86 1.35
N LEU A 18 -13.60 -8.63 0.27
CA LEU A 18 -12.37 -8.54 -0.55
C LEU A 18 -12.24 -7.17 -1.20
N ILE A 19 -13.35 -6.64 -1.73
CA ILE A 19 -13.37 -5.31 -2.37
C ILE A 19 -13.06 -4.23 -1.33
N VAL A 20 -13.71 -4.29 -0.16
CA VAL A 20 -13.48 -3.34 0.93
C VAL A 20 -12.02 -3.44 1.42
N ALA A 21 -11.53 -4.64 1.68
CA ALA A 21 -10.15 -4.86 2.11
C ALA A 21 -9.13 -4.32 1.11
N PHE A 22 -9.37 -4.48 -0.20
CA PHE A 22 -8.53 -3.93 -1.24
C PHE A 22 -8.49 -2.39 -1.21
N ILE A 23 -9.64 -1.72 -1.09
CA ILE A 23 -9.71 -0.25 -1.00
C ILE A 23 -8.99 0.26 0.25
N PHE A 24 -9.18 -0.41 1.39
CA PHE A 24 -8.49 -0.06 2.63
C PHE A 24 -6.98 -0.26 2.52
N ALA A 25 -6.53 -1.41 2.02
CA ALA A 25 -5.11 -1.71 1.83
C ALA A 25 -4.45 -0.70 0.89
N PHE A 26 -5.10 -0.35 -0.22
CA PHE A 26 -4.63 0.67 -1.14
C PHE A 26 -4.51 2.03 -0.46
N SER A 27 -5.53 2.45 0.28
CA SER A 27 -5.55 3.75 0.97
C SER A 27 -4.45 3.86 2.03
N VAL A 28 -4.25 2.80 2.83
CA VAL A 28 -3.18 2.75 3.85
C VAL A 28 -1.81 2.75 3.21
N SER A 29 -1.60 1.92 2.17
CA SER A 29 -0.32 1.84 1.46
C SER A 29 0.05 3.18 0.80
N PHE A 30 -0.92 3.84 0.17
CA PHE A 30 -0.71 5.18 -0.40
C PHE A 30 -0.31 6.21 0.68
N GLY A 31 -1.01 6.20 1.82
CA GLY A 31 -0.71 7.10 2.94
C GLY A 31 0.66 6.86 3.57
N MET A 32 1.02 5.59 3.81
CA MET A 32 2.35 5.21 4.31
C MET A 32 3.44 5.62 3.32
N GLY A 33 3.29 5.26 2.04
CA GLY A 33 4.26 5.62 1.02
C GLY A 33 4.49 7.12 0.90
N ALA A 34 3.44 7.95 1.01
CA ALA A 34 3.58 9.40 1.01
C ALA A 34 4.31 9.96 2.25
N ASN A 35 4.09 9.37 3.43
CA ASN A 35 4.76 9.74 4.67
C ASN A 35 6.26 9.44 4.59
N ASP A 36 6.59 8.20 4.20
CA ASP A 36 7.97 7.72 4.08
C ASP A 36 8.74 8.55 3.03
N SER A 37 8.09 8.84 1.90
CA SER A 37 8.66 9.71 0.86
C SER A 37 9.08 11.09 1.40
N CYS A 38 8.28 11.71 2.26
CA CYS A 38 8.60 13.01 2.85
C CYS A 38 9.71 12.91 3.90
N ASN A 39 9.75 11.82 4.67
CA ASN A 39 10.78 11.61 5.68
C ASN A 39 12.16 11.40 5.04
N ASP A 40 12.22 10.65 3.95
CA ASP A 40 13.47 10.29 3.29
C ASP A 40 13.96 11.38 2.32
N TRP A 41 13.04 11.97 1.54
CA TRP A 41 13.39 12.95 0.50
C TRP A 41 13.27 14.41 0.96
N GLY A 42 12.57 14.69 2.06
CA GLY A 42 12.39 16.03 2.60
C GLY A 42 13.71 16.78 2.87
N PRO A 43 14.71 16.17 3.55
CA PRO A 43 16.00 16.80 3.79
C PRO A 43 16.78 17.09 2.49
N ALA A 44 16.75 16.16 1.52
CA ALA A 44 17.48 16.30 0.27
C ALA A 44 16.89 17.37 -0.65
N VAL A 45 15.55 17.51 -0.65
CA VAL A 45 14.86 18.59 -1.36
C VAL A 45 15.01 19.93 -0.63
N GLY A 46 14.94 19.92 0.71
CA GLY A 46 15.13 21.11 1.54
C GLY A 46 16.56 21.68 1.49
N ALA A 47 17.57 20.82 1.31
CA ALA A 47 18.96 21.22 1.09
C ALA A 47 19.28 21.67 -0.34
N GLY A 48 18.31 21.60 -1.26
CA GLY A 48 18.49 21.99 -2.67
C GLY A 48 19.37 21.03 -3.49
N THR A 49 19.72 19.85 -2.95
CA THR A 49 20.53 18.84 -3.64
C THR A 49 19.75 18.13 -4.74
N VAL A 50 18.44 17.96 -4.56
CA VAL A 50 17.51 17.39 -5.55
C VAL A 50 16.24 18.21 -5.62
N LYS A 51 15.66 18.35 -6.82
CA LYS A 51 14.37 19.03 -7.01
C LYS A 51 13.22 18.08 -6.64
N LEU A 52 12.07 18.66 -6.28
CA LEU A 52 10.86 17.90 -5.90
C LEU A 52 10.43 16.88 -6.96
N TRP A 53 10.50 17.24 -8.25
CA TRP A 53 10.14 16.32 -9.34
C TRP A 53 11.13 15.16 -9.49
N GLN A 54 12.42 15.37 -9.19
CA GLN A 54 13.43 14.31 -9.24
C GLN A 54 13.20 13.33 -8.10
N ALA A 55 12.96 13.85 -6.90
CA ALA A 55 12.62 13.05 -5.73
C ALA A 55 11.37 12.19 -5.99
N TYR A 56 10.34 12.71 -6.65
CA TYR A 56 9.11 11.96 -6.95
C TYR A 56 9.38 10.74 -7.85
N ILE A 57 10.19 10.90 -8.90
CA ILE A 57 10.54 9.81 -9.83
C ILE A 57 11.43 8.78 -9.14
N LEU A 58 12.46 9.22 -8.41
CA LEU A 58 13.36 8.34 -7.68
C LEU A 58 12.61 7.54 -6.60
N CYS A 59 11.74 8.21 -5.84
CA CYS A 59 10.95 7.57 -4.81
C CYS A 59 9.99 6.53 -5.40
N GLY A 60 9.34 6.83 -6.52
CA GLY A 60 8.49 5.84 -7.22
C GLY A 60 9.25 4.58 -7.61
N ILE A 61 10.47 4.72 -8.13
CA ILE A 61 11.30 3.58 -8.54
C ILE A 61 11.79 2.79 -7.32
N PHE A 62 12.45 3.44 -6.37
CA PHE A 62 13.05 2.76 -5.23
C PHE A 62 12.01 2.16 -4.27
N ASN A 63 10.89 2.86 -4.05
CA ASN A 63 9.83 2.34 -3.18
C ASN A 63 9.11 1.14 -3.83
N THR A 64 8.89 1.17 -5.15
CA THR A 64 8.30 0.02 -5.86
C THR A 64 9.25 -1.17 -5.90
N ILE A 65 10.55 -0.93 -6.16
CA ILE A 65 11.55 -2.00 -6.13
C ILE A 65 11.68 -2.58 -4.72
N GLY A 66 11.72 -1.73 -3.69
CA GLY A 66 11.76 -2.15 -2.29
C GLY A 66 10.56 -3.03 -1.93
N ALA A 67 9.34 -2.63 -2.33
CA ALA A 67 8.13 -3.40 -2.11
C ALA A 67 8.06 -4.74 -2.87
N ILE A 68 8.86 -4.93 -3.93
CA ILE A 68 8.93 -6.19 -4.70
C ILE A 68 10.02 -7.11 -4.15
N LEU A 69 11.15 -6.55 -3.70
CA LEU A 69 12.33 -7.32 -3.27
C LEU A 69 12.27 -7.78 -1.81
N LEU A 70 11.46 -7.12 -0.98
CA LEU A 70 11.19 -7.46 0.42
C LEU A 70 9.84 -8.17 0.55
#